data_AF-A0A3N5UYG3-F1
#
_entry.id   AF-A0A3N5UYG3-F1
#
_cell.length_a   1.000
_cell.length_b   1.000
_cell.length_c   1.000
_cell.angle_alpha   90.00
_cell.angle_beta   90.00
_cell.angle_gamma   90.00
#
_symmetry.space_group_name_H-M   'P 1'
#
loop_
_entity.id
_entity.type
_entity.pdbx_description
1 polymer ?
#
loop_
_entity_poly.entity_id
_entity_poly.type
_entity_poly.pdbx_seq_one_letter_code
_entity_poly.pdbx_strand_id
1 'polypeptide(L)'
;TLSINVIERRREIGVMRAVGASSRDVGLVFTGEGLMLGLTSWLLALPIGLSAGPAFVLALGEVIDFPAEYYPATHGVWIWLGIVIVLSILASWVPARRATRISVNESLAYE
;
A
#
# COMPACT_ATOMS: atom_id res chain seq x y z
N THR A 1 -21.94 -7.17 4.08
CA THR A 1 -21.05 -6.09 3.58
C THR A 1 -19.83 -6.61 2.84
N LEU A 2 -19.28 -7.81 3.13
CA LEU A 2 -18.16 -8.39 2.33
C LEU A 2 -18.61 -9.04 1.00
N SER A 3 -19.84 -9.54 0.91
CA SER A 3 -20.35 -10.20 -0.31
C SER A 3 -20.57 -9.26 -1.50
N ILE A 4 -20.76 -7.96 -1.25
CA ILE A 4 -21.04 -6.96 -2.31
C ILE A 4 -19.75 -6.47 -3.00
N ASN A 5 -18.64 -6.41 -2.26
CA ASN A 5 -17.36 -5.89 -2.73
C ASN A 5 -16.67 -6.82 -3.76
N VAL A 6 -16.88 -8.14 -3.66
CA VAL A 6 -16.34 -9.12 -4.63
C VAL A 6 -17.06 -9.05 -5.98
N ILE A 7 -18.34 -8.65 -5.99
CA ILE A 7 -19.14 -8.52 -7.20
C ILE A 7 -18.82 -7.20 -7.93
N GLU A 8 -18.62 -6.10 -7.19
CA GLU A 8 -18.30 -4.79 -7.76
C GLU A 8 -16.96 -4.76 -8.51
N ARG A 9 -15.89 -5.29 -7.91
CA ARG A 9 -14.59 -5.34 -8.58
C ARG A 9 -14.55 -6.31 -9.76
N ARG A 10 -15.34 -7.39 -9.75
CA ARG A 10 -15.47 -8.28 -10.92
C ARG A 10 -16.11 -7.58 -12.11
N ARG A 11 -17.16 -6.77 -11.87
CA ARG A 11 -17.82 -6.00 -12.94
C ARG A 11 -16.87 -4.96 -13.54
N GLU A 12 -16.10 -4.26 -12.71
CA GLU A 12 -15.09 -3.29 -13.18
C GLU A 12 -13.99 -3.96 -14.03
N ILE A 13 -13.45 -5.09 -13.59
CA ILE A 13 -12.48 -5.87 -14.38
C ILE A 13 -13.12 -6.35 -15.69
N GLY A 14 -14.37 -6.81 -15.66
CA GLY A 14 -15.11 -7.22 -16.85
C GLY A 14 -15.31 -6.09 -17.86
N VAL A 15 -15.64 -4.88 -17.39
CA VAL A 15 -15.77 -3.67 -18.24
C VAL A 15 -14.41 -3.27 -18.81
N MET A 16 -13.35 -3.24 -17.99
CA MET A 16 -12.00 -2.93 -18.47
C MET A 16 -11.56 -3.91 -19.56
N ARG A 17 -11.80 -5.21 -19.39
CA ARG A 17 -11.50 -6.24 -20.39
C ARG A 17 -12.34 -6.08 -21.67
N ALA A 18 -13.62 -5.72 -21.55
CA ALA A 18 -14.51 -5.50 -22.70
C ALA A 18 -14.09 -4.29 -23.56
N VAL A 19 -13.48 -3.28 -22.95
CA VAL A 19 -12.89 -2.12 -23.65
C VAL A 19 -11.49 -2.42 -24.21
N GLY A 20 -10.94 -3.62 -23.97
CA GLY A 20 -9.68 -4.09 -24.52
C GLY A 20 -8.47 -4.00 -23.58
N ALA A 21 -8.66 -3.74 -22.28
CA ALA A 21 -7.56 -3.68 -21.32
C ALA A 21 -6.82 -5.03 -21.22
N SER A 22 -5.50 -4.99 -21.25
CA SER A 22 -4.66 -6.18 -21.11
C SER A 22 -4.60 -6.64 -19.64
N SER A 23 -4.15 -7.88 -19.41
CA SER A 23 -3.96 -8.40 -18.05
C SER A 23 -2.96 -7.54 -17.26
N ARG A 24 -2.01 -6.89 -17.94
CA ARG A 24 -1.01 -6.01 -17.33
C ARG A 24 -1.65 -4.70 -16.88
N ASP A 25 -2.55 -4.12 -17.67
CA ASP A 25 -3.22 -2.86 -17.33
C ASP A 25 -4.08 -3.02 -16.09
N VAL A 26 -4.83 -4.13 -16.01
CA VAL A 26 -5.58 -4.49 -14.81
C VAL A 26 -4.63 -4.61 -13.62
N GLY A 27 -3.52 -5.36 -13.74
CA GLY A 27 -2.53 -5.50 -12.67
C GLY A 27 -1.93 -4.17 -12.20
N LEU A 28 -1.62 -3.26 -13.12
CA LEU A 28 -1.08 -1.93 -12.82
C LEU A 28 -2.04 -1.07 -12.00
N VAL A 29 -3.36 -1.15 -12.27
CA VAL A 29 -4.37 -0.44 -11.48
C VAL A 29 -4.33 -0.88 -10.01
N PHE A 30 -4.30 -2.20 -9.75
CA PHE A 30 -4.24 -2.72 -8.38
C PHE A 30 -2.92 -2.36 -7.67
N THR A 31 -1.80 -2.42 -8.37
CA THR A 31 -0.51 -1.99 -7.81
C THR A 31 -0.51 -0.48 -7.54
N GLY A 32 -1.13 0.31 -8.41
CA GLY A 32 -1.33 1.75 -8.23
C GLY A 32 -2.16 2.07 -6.98
N GLU A 33 -3.28 1.37 -6.76
CA GLU A 33 -4.08 1.51 -5.54
C GLU A 33 -3.26 1.19 -4.28
N GLY A 34 -2.50 0.08 -4.30
CA GLY A 34 -1.65 -0.32 -3.17
C GLY A 34 -0.53 0.69 -2.88
N LEU A 35 0.06 1.29 -3.91
CA LEU A 35 1.04 2.36 -3.77
C LEU A 35 0.41 3.63 -3.22
N MET A 36 -0.77 4.03 -3.68
CA MET A 36 -1.49 5.20 -3.15
C MET A 36 -1.82 5.03 -1.66
N LEU A 37 -2.28 3.85 -1.26
CA LEU A 37 -2.51 3.52 0.15
C LEU A 37 -1.21 3.55 0.97
N GLY A 38 -0.11 3.05 0.42
CA GLY A 38 1.21 3.13 1.07
C GLY A 38 1.69 4.56 1.26
N LEU A 39 1.65 5.37 0.19
CA LEU A 39 2.10 6.76 0.20
C LEU A 39 1.28 7.62 1.16
N THR A 40 -0.05 7.47 1.15
CA THR A 40 -0.93 8.16 2.10
C THR A 40 -0.64 7.75 3.55
N SER A 41 -0.43 6.46 3.81
CA SER A 41 -0.05 5.97 5.13
C SER A 41 1.30 6.53 5.59
N TRP A 42 2.31 6.53 4.70
CA TRP A 42 3.63 7.10 4.98
C TRP A 42 3.53 8.60 5.30
N LEU A 43 2.80 9.35 4.49
CA LEU A 43 2.61 10.79 4.67
C LEU A 43 1.93 11.11 6.01
N LEU A 44 0.95 10.31 6.42
CA LEU A 44 0.27 10.45 7.72
C LEU A 44 1.16 10.02 8.89
N ALA A 45 2.01 9.02 8.70
CA ALA A 45 2.92 8.54 9.74
C ALA A 45 4.07 9.52 10.03
N LEU A 46 4.50 10.33 9.05
CA LEU A 46 5.59 11.30 9.23
C LEU A 46 5.38 12.30 10.37
N PRO A 47 4.30 13.11 10.42
CA PRO A 47 4.11 14.09 11.49
C PRO A 47 4.00 13.41 12.86
N ILE A 48 3.41 12.22 12.91
CA ILE A 48 3.29 11.42 14.13
C ILE A 48 4.67 10.94 14.59
N GLY A 49 5.47 10.36 13.68
CA GLY A 49 6.81 9.86 14.02
C GLY A 49 7.79 10.97 14.38
N LEU A 50 7.73 12.12 13.69
CA LEU A 50 8.59 13.27 13.95
C LEU A 50 8.29 13.96 15.28
N SER A 51 7.05 13.91 15.76
CA SER A 51 6.67 14.46 17.06
C SER A 51 6.85 13.46 18.20
N ALA A 52 6.50 12.20 17.98
CA ALA A 52 6.60 11.14 19.00
C ALA A 52 8.05 10.74 19.29
N GLY A 53 8.94 10.75 18.30
CA GLY A 53 10.35 10.34 18.46
C GLY A 53 11.10 11.17 19.52
N PRO A 54 11.18 12.51 19.38
CA PRO A 54 11.80 13.37 20.38
C PRO A 54 11.12 13.28 21.76
N ALA A 55 9.79 13.26 21.78
CA ALA A 55 9.03 13.16 23.03
C ALA A 55 9.38 11.87 23.79
N PHE A 56 9.53 10.76 23.08
CA PHE A 56 9.90 9.47 23.65
C PHE A 56 11.35 9.47 24.17
N VAL A 57 12.29 10.04 23.42
CA VAL A 57 13.71 10.12 23.83
C VAL A 57 13.89 11.00 25.06
N LEU A 58 13.21 12.15 25.12
CA LEU A 58 13.25 13.04 26.28
C LEU A 58 12.62 12.38 27.52
N ALA A 59 11.45 11.75 27.38
CA ALA A 59 10.80 11.04 28.47
C ALA A 59 11.65 9.88 29.01
N LEU A 60 12.35 9.16 28.13
CA LEU A 60 13.29 8.12 28.56
C LEU A 60 14.50 8.70 29.28
N GLY A 61 15.07 9.80 28.78
CA GLY A 61 16.22 10.48 29.39
C GLY A 61 15.96 10.90 30.83
N GLU A 62 14.75 11.41 31.12
CA GLU A 62 14.32 11.75 32.49
C GLU A 62 14.22 10.52 33.40
N VAL A 63 13.79 9.37 32.87
CA VAL A 63 13.62 8.14 33.67
C VAL A 63 14.96 7.48 34.01
N ILE A 64 15.93 7.54 33.09
CA ILE A 64 17.22 6.84 33.23
C ILE A 64 18.36 7.75 33.67
N ASP A 65 18.07 9.03 33.97
CA ASP A 65 19.03 10.07 34.38
C ASP A 65 20.24 10.18 33.44
N PHE A 66 19.97 10.04 32.14
CA PHE A 66 20.98 10.11 31.08
C PHE A 66 20.65 11.25 30.12
N PRO A 67 21.64 12.08 29.72
CA PRO A 67 21.41 13.12 28.73
C PRO A 67 21.13 12.47 27.36
N ALA A 68 19.86 12.26 27.06
CA ALA A 68 19.40 11.70 25.81
C ALA A 68 19.38 12.79 24.73
N GLU A 69 20.40 12.82 23.87
CA GLU A 69 20.42 13.70 22.70
C GLU A 69 19.63 13.08 21.55
N TYR A 70 18.60 13.78 21.08
CA TYR A 70 17.83 13.37 19.91
C TYR A 70 18.52 13.85 18.63
N TYR A 71 19.02 12.90 17.83
CA TYR A 71 19.56 13.17 16.50
C TYR A 71 18.51 12.82 15.43
N PRO A 72 17.88 13.81 14.77
CA PRO A 72 16.93 13.54 13.70
C PRO A 72 17.65 12.90 12.50
N ALA A 73 17.42 11.60 12.31
CA ALA A 73 17.90 10.86 11.15
C ALA A 73 17.08 11.23 9.91
N THR A 74 17.45 12.31 9.22
CA THR A 74 16.82 12.75 7.96
C THR A 74 16.85 11.66 6.87
N HIS A 75 17.86 10.79 6.89
CA HIS A 75 17.95 9.61 6.02
C HIS A 75 16.91 8.53 6.36
N GLY A 76 16.48 8.43 7.61
CA GLY A 76 15.50 7.43 8.07
C GLY A 76 14.14 7.59 7.40
N VAL A 77 13.74 8.83 7.10
CA VAL A 77 12.49 9.14 6.38
C VAL A 77 12.48 8.52 4.97
N TRP A 78 13.60 8.62 4.26
CA TRP A 78 13.75 8.06 2.91
C TRP A 78 13.87 6.53 2.91
N ILE A 79 14.59 5.97 3.89
CA ILE A 79 14.65 4.52 4.09
C ILE A 79 13.25 3.97 4.37
N TRP A 80 12.48 4.65 5.23
CA TRP A 80 11.11 4.28 5.55
C TRP A 80 10.18 4.35 4.33
N LEU A 81 10.32 5.36 3.48
CA LEU A 81 9.60 5.45 2.22
C LEU A 81 9.89 4.23 1.32
N GLY A 82 11.16 3.85 1.19
CA GLY A 82 11.57 2.67 0.43
C GLY A 82 10.91 1.39 0.97
N ILE A 83 10.89 1.21 2.29
CA ILE A 83 10.23 0.07 2.94
C ILE A 83 8.72 0.05 2.62
N VAL A 84 8.04 1.20 2.73
CA VAL A 84 6.61 1.30 2.44
C VAL A 84 6.31 0.95 0.98
N ILE A 85 7.09 1.45 0.03
CA ILE A 85 6.91 1.12 -1.40
C ILE A 85 7.04 -0.38 -1.62
N VAL A 86 8.07 -1.02 -1.05
CA VAL A 86 8.27 -2.47 -1.17
C VAL A 86 7.10 -3.25 -0.57
N LEU A 87 6.66 -2.87 0.63
CA LEU A 87 5.53 -3.52 1.29
C LEU A 87 4.21 -3.32 0.53
N SER A 88 3.95 -2.14 -0.01
CA SER A 88 2.79 -1.85 -0.85
C SER A 88 2.76 -2.69 -2.12
N ILE A 89 3.91 -2.87 -2.78
CA ILE A 89 4.03 -3.73 -3.96
C ILE A 89 3.78 -5.19 -3.57
N LEU A 90 4.40 -5.68 -2.49
CA LEU A 90 4.21 -7.06 -2.02
C LEU A 90 2.77 -7.34 -1.61
N ALA A 91 2.13 -6.41 -0.89
CA ALA A 91 0.75 -6.52 -0.46
C ALA A 91 -0.23 -6.51 -1.65
N SER A 92 0.03 -5.66 -2.66
CA SER A 92 -0.78 -5.59 -3.87
C SER A 92 -0.51 -6.71 -4.88
N TRP A 93 0.56 -7.49 -4.70
CA TRP A 93 0.93 -8.55 -5.64
C TRP A 93 -0.08 -9.70 -5.69
N VAL A 94 -0.61 -10.11 -4.53
CA VAL A 94 -1.62 -11.19 -4.44
C VAL A 94 -2.92 -10.79 -5.15
N PRO A 95 -3.56 -9.64 -4.88
CA PRO A 95 -4.77 -9.22 -5.60
C PRO A 95 -4.48 -8.93 -7.08
N ALA A 96 -3.35 -8.32 -7.44
CA ALA A 96 -2.97 -8.11 -8.84
C ALA A 96 -2.88 -9.44 -9.61
N ARG A 97 -2.20 -10.46 -9.04
CA ARG A 97 -2.14 -11.80 -9.63
C ARG A 97 -3.51 -12.44 -9.77
N ARG A 98 -4.37 -12.34 -8.75
CA ARG A 98 -5.75 -12.85 -8.81
C ARG A 98 -6.55 -12.16 -9.90
N ALA A 99 -6.45 -10.84 -10.04
CA ALA A 99 -7.14 -10.06 -11.07
C ALA A 99 -6.65 -10.41 -12.49
N THR A 100 -5.34 -10.66 -12.67
CA THR A 100 -4.80 -11.06 -13.98
C THR A 100 -5.21 -12.48 -14.40
N ARG A 101 -5.44 -13.39 -13.43
CA ARG A 101 -5.92 -14.76 -13.65
C ARG A 101 -7.42 -14.84 -13.90
N ILE A 102 -8.18 -13.79 -13.56
CA ILE A 102 -9.52 -13.59 -14.09
C ILE A 102 -9.33 -13.16 -15.56
N SER A 103 -9.13 -14.13 -16.43
CA SER A 103 -8.89 -13.91 -17.84
C SER A 103 -9.78 -14.82 -18.67
N VAL A 104 -10.86 -14.22 -19.19
CA VAL A 104 -11.53 -14.41 -20.50
C VAL A 104 -11.99 -15.83 -20.92
N ASN A 105 -11.38 -16.93 -20.47
CA ASN A 105 -11.83 -18.27 -20.86
C ASN A 105 -13.19 -18.64 -20.26
N GLU A 106 -13.54 -18.14 -19.07
CA GLU A 106 -14.88 -18.27 -18.48
C GLU A 106 -15.91 -17.35 -19.14
N SER A 107 -15.50 -16.24 -19.77
CA SER A 107 -16.45 -15.32 -20.41
C SER A 107 -16.90 -15.75 -21.81
N LEU A 108 -16.21 -16.73 -22.42
CA LEU A 108 -16.60 -17.34 -23.70
C LEU A 108 -17.21 -18.73 -23.53
N ALA A 109 -17.15 -19.34 -22.33
CA ALA A 109 -17.77 -20.63 -22.05
C ALA A 109 -19.25 -20.51 -21.61
N TYR A 110 -19.78 -19.28 -21.58
CA TYR A 110 -21.18 -18.99 -21.26
C TYR A 110 -21.99 -18.51 -22.47
N GLU A 111 -21.40 -18.56 -23.68
CA GLU A 111 -22.16 -18.56 -24.94
C GLU A 111 -22.24 -19.98 -25.52
#